data_AF-A0A378XYS0-F1
#
_entry.id   AF-A0A378XYS0-F1
#
_cell.length_a   1.000
_cell.length_b   1.000
_cell.length_c   1.000
_cell.angle_alpha   90.00
_cell.angle_beta   90.00
_cell.angle_gamma   90.00
#
_symmetry.space_group_name_H-M   'P 1'
#
loop_
_entity.id
_entity.type
_entity.pdbx_description
1 polymer ?
#
loop_
_entity_poly.entity_id
_entity_poly.type
_entity_poly.pdbx_seq_one_letter_code
_entity_poly.pdbx_strand_id
1 'polypeptide(L)'
;MAKIAIVKHNGSQTPYAFYTDIDLKKDDLVVCDTQNGYETGRVLRITDSNQGVKPTRWIVSKVDTKSHVERVEKEKRISYLKQQIDMRRNEFTDEYINELISLKDKAMYSLLKELNELTSKSNTKYEIELKDSFYFTTKEVKCKADKCGNFYIVTTPISYWQLQYSIEQVKEMISTGEWKVIDQ
;
A
#
# COMPACT_ATOMS: atom_id res chain seq x y z
N MET A 1 17.54 -47.76 25.69
CA MET A 1 16.74 -48.77 24.96
C MET A 1 16.20 -48.11 23.70
N ALA A 2 16.24 -48.79 22.56
CA ALA A 2 15.67 -48.26 21.32
C ALA A 2 14.13 -48.23 21.44
N LYS A 3 13.54 -47.07 21.13
CA LYS A 3 12.09 -46.89 21.03
C LYS A 3 11.65 -47.02 19.58
N ILE A 4 10.35 -47.09 19.34
CA ILE A 4 9.78 -47.10 18.01
C ILE A 4 9.01 -45.81 17.79
N ALA A 5 9.33 -45.12 16.70
CA ALA A 5 8.59 -43.96 16.23
C ALA A 5 7.79 -44.34 14.98
N ILE A 6 6.53 -43.95 14.96
CA ILE A 6 5.67 -44.03 13.78
C ILE A 6 5.77 -42.69 13.06
N VAL A 7 6.24 -42.71 11.82
CA VAL A 7 6.54 -41.51 11.02
C VAL A 7 5.72 -41.51 9.74
N LYS A 8 5.19 -40.35 9.37
CA LYS A 8 4.56 -40.11 8.06
C LYS A 8 5.50 -39.28 7.18
N HIS A 9 5.93 -39.85 6.05
CA HIS A 9 6.74 -39.13 5.07
C HIS A 9 5.93 -38.08 4.31
N ASN A 10 6.59 -36.99 3.91
CA ASN A 10 5.97 -35.96 3.09
C ASN A 10 5.58 -36.56 1.72
N GLY A 11 4.28 -36.56 1.40
CA GLY A 11 3.75 -37.13 0.16
C GLY A 11 3.32 -38.60 0.23
N SER A 12 3.53 -39.30 1.35
CA SER A 12 2.97 -40.63 1.58
C SER A 12 1.74 -40.58 2.48
N GLN A 13 0.72 -41.37 2.16
CA GLN A 13 -0.44 -41.55 3.03
C GLN A 13 -0.19 -42.59 4.13
N THR A 14 0.78 -43.47 3.93
CA THR A 14 1.04 -44.61 4.81
C THR A 14 2.11 -44.24 5.84
N PRO A 15 1.85 -44.45 7.14
CA PRO A 15 2.87 -44.30 8.17
C PRO A 15 3.79 -45.52 8.23
N TYR A 16 5.04 -45.30 8.58
CA TYR A 16 6.08 -46.33 8.71
C TYR A 16 6.67 -46.33 10.11
N ALA A 17 7.13 -47.49 10.58
CA ALA A 17 7.80 -47.62 11.87
C ALA A 17 9.32 -47.57 11.71
N PHE A 18 9.98 -46.78 12.55
CA PHE A 18 11.43 -46.66 12.63
C PHE A 18 11.92 -46.85 14.07
N TYR A 19 13.12 -47.41 14.22
CA TYR A 19 13.84 -47.35 15.48
C TYR A 19 14.34 -45.93 15.76
N THR A 20 14.37 -45.55 17.03
CA THR A 20 14.93 -44.28 17.47
C THR A 20 15.57 -44.44 18.85
N ASP A 21 16.72 -43.82 19.04
CA ASP A 21 17.41 -43.63 20.32
C ASP A 21 17.44 -42.15 20.76
N ILE A 22 17.08 -41.24 19.86
CA ILE A 22 16.91 -39.82 20.13
C ILE A 22 15.55 -39.50 20.78
N ASP A 23 15.53 -38.45 21.60
CA ASP A 23 14.30 -37.97 22.24
C ASP A 23 13.43 -37.23 21.22
N LEU A 24 12.31 -37.85 20.88
CA LEU A 24 11.34 -37.34 19.91
C LEU A 24 10.02 -37.06 20.59
N LYS A 25 9.26 -36.14 20.00
CA LYS A 25 7.88 -35.82 20.36
C LYS A 25 7.02 -35.92 19.13
N LYS A 26 5.70 -36.00 19.36
CA LYS A 26 4.71 -35.88 18.29
C LYS A 26 4.96 -34.57 17.50
N ASP A 27 4.79 -34.65 16.19
CA ASP A 27 4.95 -33.58 15.19
C ASP A 27 6.40 -33.12 14.90
N ASP A 28 7.40 -33.70 15.59
CA ASP A 28 8.81 -33.47 15.27
C ASP A 28 9.10 -33.86 13.81
N LEU A 29 9.84 -32.99 13.12
CA LEU A 29 10.38 -33.25 11.79
C LEU A 29 11.67 -34.05 11.95
N VAL A 30 11.75 -35.19 11.28
CA VAL A 30 12.88 -36.13 11.40
C VAL A 30 13.38 -36.57 10.04
N VAL A 31 14.63 -36.98 9.98
CA VAL A 31 15.25 -37.66 8.83
C VAL A 31 15.31 -39.15 9.14
N CYS A 32 14.71 -39.96 8.27
CA CYS A 32 14.73 -41.41 8.35
C CYS A 32 15.64 -42.00 7.27
N ASP A 33 16.34 -43.06 7.61
CA ASP A 33 16.96 -43.96 6.63
C ASP A 33 15.85 -44.78 5.97
N THR A 34 15.63 -44.64 4.66
CA THR A 34 14.68 -45.41 3.86
C THR A 34 15.41 -46.24 2.81
N GLN A 35 14.69 -47.14 2.13
CA GLN A 35 15.28 -47.97 1.06
C GLN A 35 15.88 -47.16 -0.09
N ASN A 36 15.38 -45.95 -0.32
CA ASN A 36 15.78 -45.08 -1.42
C ASN A 36 16.73 -43.96 -0.96
N GLY A 37 17.29 -44.06 0.25
CA GLY A 37 18.15 -43.04 0.85
C GLY A 37 17.47 -42.33 2.02
N TYR A 38 17.90 -41.11 2.32
CA TYR A 38 17.35 -40.34 3.44
C TYR A 38 16.10 -39.56 3.03
N GLU A 39 15.02 -39.72 3.81
CA GLU A 39 13.78 -38.98 3.60
C GLU A 39 13.32 -38.30 4.88
N THR A 40 12.68 -37.14 4.74
CA THR A 40 12.06 -36.45 5.87
C THR A 40 10.66 -36.96 6.16
N GLY A 41 10.27 -36.98 7.42
CA GLY A 41 8.90 -37.27 7.83
C GLY A 41 8.54 -36.62 9.16
N ARG A 42 7.26 -36.67 9.52
CA ARG A 42 6.76 -36.18 10.81
C ARG A 42 6.41 -37.33 11.73
N VAL A 43 6.86 -37.24 12.97
CA VAL A 43 6.54 -38.22 14.02
C VAL A 43 5.06 -38.11 14.39
N LEU A 44 4.32 -39.20 14.26
CA LEU A 44 2.91 -39.28 14.68
C LEU A 44 2.77 -39.71 16.13
N ARG A 45 3.55 -40.72 16.54
CA ARG A 45 3.58 -41.25 17.91
C ARG A 45 4.86 -42.03 18.17
N ILE A 46 5.20 -42.19 19.44
CA ILE A 46 6.31 -43.02 19.93
C ILE A 46 5.73 -44.14 20.80
N THR A 47 6.27 -45.34 20.68
CA THR A 47 5.82 -46.54 21.40
C THR A 47 7.02 -47.42 21.76
N ASP A 48 6.92 -48.11 22.88
CA ASP A 48 7.89 -49.12 23.32
C ASP A 48 7.50 -50.54 22.86
N SER A 49 6.29 -50.70 22.31
CA SER A 49 5.77 -51.97 21.79
C SER A 49 5.61 -51.94 20.28
N ASN A 50 6.01 -53.04 19.63
CA ASN A 50 5.96 -53.16 18.17
C ASN A 50 4.55 -53.34 17.61
N GLN A 51 3.47 -53.52 18.41
CA GLN A 51 2.05 -53.62 17.98
C GLN A 51 1.80 -54.20 16.55
N GLY A 52 2.52 -55.25 16.14
CA GLY A 52 2.42 -55.86 14.80
C GLY A 52 3.25 -55.22 13.66
N VAL A 53 3.83 -54.02 13.83
CA VAL A 53 4.71 -53.36 12.86
C VAL A 53 6.16 -53.45 13.35
N LYS A 54 6.99 -54.26 12.69
CA LYS A 54 8.41 -54.39 13.01
C LYS A 54 9.23 -53.33 12.25
N PRO A 55 9.87 -52.38 12.94
CA PRO A 55 10.81 -51.47 12.30
C PRO A 55 12.03 -52.25 11.81
N THR A 56 12.57 -51.84 10.68
CA THR A 56 13.82 -52.38 10.10
C THR A 56 14.89 -51.31 9.91
N ARG A 57 14.53 -50.04 10.06
CA ARG A 57 15.40 -48.87 9.79
C ARG A 57 15.29 -47.85 10.92
N TRP A 58 16.18 -46.87 10.90
CA TRP A 58 16.38 -45.91 11.98
C TRP A 58 16.01 -44.49 11.59
N ILE A 59 15.59 -43.73 12.59
CA ILE A 59 15.62 -42.27 12.54
C ILE A 59 17.06 -41.85 12.78
N VAL A 60 17.57 -40.99 11.90
CA VAL A 60 18.97 -40.57 11.87
C VAL A 60 19.16 -39.24 12.58
N SER A 61 18.20 -38.32 12.45
CA SER A 61 18.30 -37.00 13.05
C SER A 61 16.94 -36.32 13.20
N LYS A 62 16.85 -35.42 14.18
CA LYS A 62 15.76 -34.47 14.34
C LYS A 62 16.14 -33.17 13.62
N VAL A 63 15.22 -32.66 12.80
CA VAL A 63 15.43 -31.41 12.06
C VAL A 63 15.00 -30.23 12.93
N ASP A 64 15.93 -29.30 13.17
CA ASP A 64 15.64 -28.01 13.80
C ASP A 64 15.32 -26.96 12.71
N THR A 65 14.06 -26.52 12.67
CA THR A 65 13.60 -25.47 11.76
C THR A 65 13.28 -24.16 12.48
N LYS A 66 13.51 -24.07 13.79
CA LYS A 66 13.05 -22.96 14.63
C LYS A 66 13.56 -21.61 14.12
N SER A 67 14.86 -21.51 13.89
CA SER A 67 15.50 -20.28 13.41
C SER A 67 14.97 -19.83 12.03
N HIS A 68 14.65 -20.78 11.15
CA HIS A 68 14.07 -20.49 9.84
C HIS A 68 12.64 -19.98 9.96
N VAL A 69 11.81 -20.64 10.78
CA VAL A 69 10.42 -20.22 11.02
C VAL A 69 10.38 -18.81 11.59
N GLU A 70 11.19 -18.52 12.61
CA GLU A 70 11.31 -17.19 13.21
C GLU A 70 11.72 -16.13 12.19
N ARG A 71 12.68 -16.45 11.31
CA ARG A 71 13.11 -15.55 10.24
C ARG A 71 11.98 -15.27 9.25
N VAL A 72 11.27 -16.30 8.80
CA VAL A 72 10.15 -16.17 7.84
C VAL A 72 9.00 -15.36 8.45
N GLU A 73 8.65 -15.59 9.72
CA GLU A 73 7.63 -14.82 10.42
C GLU A 73 8.03 -13.34 10.58
N LYS A 74 9.30 -13.09 10.91
CA LYS A 74 9.86 -11.73 10.97
C LYS A 74 9.78 -11.03 9.63
N GLU A 75 10.19 -11.69 8.54
CA GLU A 75 10.13 -11.15 7.18
C GLU A 75 8.68 -10.83 6.76
N LYS A 76 7.74 -11.74 7.04
CA LYS A 76 6.29 -11.50 6.82
C LYS A 76 5.80 -10.28 7.59
N ARG A 77 6.19 -10.14 8.86
CA ARG A 77 5.78 -9.00 9.69
C ARG A 77 6.36 -7.69 9.20
N ILE A 78 7.64 -7.67 8.79
CA ILE A 78 8.28 -6.48 8.19
C ILE A 78 7.55 -6.08 6.91
N SER A 79 7.26 -7.02 6.02
CA SER A 79 6.54 -6.74 4.77
C SER A 79 5.17 -6.15 5.04
N TYR A 80 4.40 -6.74 5.97
CA TYR A 80 3.10 -6.23 6.37
C TYR A 80 3.19 -4.79 6.91
N LEU A 81 4.16 -4.53 7.80
CA LEU A 81 4.33 -3.19 8.38
C LEU A 81 4.74 -2.15 7.33
N LYS A 82 5.63 -2.49 6.41
CA LYS A 82 6.01 -1.60 5.30
C LYS A 82 4.80 -1.25 4.44
N GLN A 83 4.00 -2.23 4.06
CA GLN A 83 2.79 -2.00 3.28
C GLN A 83 1.80 -1.07 4.00
N GLN A 84 1.61 -1.24 5.31
CA GLN A 84 0.75 -0.37 6.11
C GLN A 84 1.31 1.06 6.21
N ILE A 85 2.63 1.22 6.30
CA ILE A 85 3.29 2.53 6.29
C ILE A 85 3.08 3.21 4.94
N ASP A 86 3.30 2.50 3.84
CA ASP A 86 3.16 3.06 2.49
C ASP A 86 1.71 3.46 2.19
N MET A 87 0.73 2.64 2.60
CA MET A 87 -0.70 2.99 2.50
C MET A 87 -1.00 4.31 3.22
N ARG A 88 -0.53 4.46 4.47
CA ARG A 88 -0.72 5.70 5.22
C ARG A 88 0.02 6.88 4.63
N ARG A 89 1.22 6.67 4.08
CA ARG A 89 1.98 7.73 3.44
C ARG A 89 1.24 8.29 2.21
N ASN A 90 0.58 7.41 1.45
CA ASN A 90 -0.20 7.79 0.28
C ASN A 90 -1.51 8.54 0.62
N GLU A 91 -1.91 8.62 1.90
CA GLU A 91 -3.04 9.46 2.33
C GLU A 91 -2.66 10.95 2.40
N PHE A 92 -1.36 11.27 2.38
CA PHE A 92 -0.84 12.63 2.45
C PHE A 92 -0.39 13.13 1.07
N THR A 93 -0.60 14.41 0.80
CA THR A 93 -0.09 15.03 -0.43
C THR A 93 1.42 15.26 -0.34
N ASP A 94 2.09 15.33 -1.49
CA ASP A 94 3.53 15.57 -1.55
C ASP A 94 3.90 16.92 -0.93
N GLU A 95 3.04 17.95 -1.06
CA GLU A 95 3.24 19.25 -0.41
C GLU A 95 3.25 19.12 1.11
N TYR A 96 2.29 18.39 1.68
CA TYR A 96 2.23 18.17 3.13
C TYR A 96 3.43 17.36 3.64
N ILE A 97 3.88 16.37 2.87
CA ILE A 97 5.10 15.61 3.19
C ILE A 97 6.32 16.55 3.19
N ASN A 98 6.44 17.44 2.20
CA ASN A 98 7.54 18.40 2.12
C ASN A 98 7.52 19.41 3.28
N GLU A 99 6.34 19.88 3.69
CA GLU A 99 6.17 20.72 4.88
C GLU A 99 6.69 20.01 6.13
N LEU A 100 6.32 18.74 6.35
CA LEU A 100 6.81 17.96 7.49
C LEU A 100 8.34 17.79 7.46
N ILE A 101 8.93 17.56 6.28
CA ILE A 101 10.39 17.46 6.12
C ILE A 101 11.06 18.79 6.50
N SER A 102 10.49 19.92 6.08
CA SER A 102 11.03 21.26 6.35
C SER A 102 11.13 21.61 7.83
N LEU A 103 10.32 20.99 8.69
CA LEU A 103 10.38 21.18 10.15
C LEU A 103 11.69 20.65 10.75
N LYS A 104 12.37 19.73 10.06
CA LYS A 104 13.63 19.10 10.52
C LYS A 104 14.82 19.42 9.62
N ASP A 105 14.58 19.65 8.33
CA ASP A 105 15.60 19.98 7.34
C ASP A 105 15.55 21.47 6.97
N LYS A 106 16.59 22.21 7.39
CA LYS A 106 16.75 23.63 7.09
C LYS A 106 16.85 23.92 5.59
N ALA A 107 17.44 23.02 4.80
CA ALA A 107 17.56 23.21 3.36
C ALA A 107 16.19 23.16 2.68
N MET A 108 15.37 22.17 3.05
CA MET A 108 14.00 22.06 2.57
C MET A 108 13.15 23.27 2.99
N TYR A 109 13.32 23.76 4.22
CA TYR A 109 12.65 24.97 4.67
C TYR A 109 12.97 26.20 3.80
N SER A 110 14.25 26.43 3.50
CA SER A 110 14.66 27.53 2.63
C SER A 110 14.05 27.44 1.23
N LEU A 111 14.02 26.24 0.65
CA LEU A 111 13.42 26.01 -0.68
C LEU A 111 11.92 26.27 -0.69
N LEU A 112 11.17 25.76 0.30
CA LEU A 112 9.73 26.00 0.40
C LEU A 112 9.40 27.47 0.68
N LYS A 113 10.23 28.15 1.47
CA LYS A 113 10.08 29.59 1.71
C LYS A 113 10.25 30.39 0.42
N GLU A 114 11.31 30.14 -0.34
CA GLU A 114 11.55 30.80 -1.62
C GLU A 114 10.44 30.50 -2.64
N LEU A 115 10.02 29.24 -2.75
CA LEU A 115 8.90 28.84 -3.60
C LEU A 115 7.61 29.59 -3.23
N ASN A 116 7.28 29.67 -1.94
CA ASN A 116 6.13 30.44 -1.46
C ASN A 116 6.26 31.93 -1.75
N GLU A 117 7.45 32.52 -1.63
CA GLU A 117 7.69 33.92 -1.99
C GLU A 117 7.51 34.17 -3.50
N LEU A 118 7.85 33.20 -4.35
CA LEU A 118 7.67 33.30 -5.81
C LEU A 118 6.20 33.11 -6.22
N THR A 119 5.49 32.17 -5.61
CA THR A 119 4.07 31.89 -5.92
C THR A 119 3.12 32.90 -5.27
N SER A 120 3.47 33.45 -4.10
CA SER A 120 2.72 34.55 -3.48
C SER A 120 2.87 35.87 -4.25
N LYS A 121 4.04 36.11 -4.87
CA LYS A 121 4.24 37.25 -5.80
C LYS A 121 3.50 37.11 -7.12
N SER A 122 3.23 35.89 -7.61
CA SER A 122 2.32 35.70 -8.75
C SER A 122 0.85 35.81 -8.38
N ASN A 123 0.49 35.67 -7.09
CA ASN A 123 -0.87 35.85 -6.57
C ASN A 123 -1.19 37.28 -6.13
N THR A 124 -0.26 38.23 -6.23
CA THR A 124 -0.61 39.65 -6.32
C THR A 124 -1.25 39.91 -7.69
N LYS A 125 -2.57 39.68 -7.74
CA LYS A 125 -3.53 40.41 -8.58
C LYS A 125 -3.06 40.54 -10.04
N TYR A 126 -3.26 39.49 -10.84
CA TYR A 126 -3.70 39.75 -12.20
C TYR A 126 -5.01 40.53 -12.04
N GLU A 127 -4.93 41.86 -12.06
CA GLU A 127 -6.06 42.72 -12.29
C GLU A 127 -6.50 42.43 -13.72
N ILE A 128 -7.23 41.31 -13.90
CA ILE A 128 -8.01 41.09 -15.09
C ILE A 128 -9.02 42.22 -15.07
N GLU A 129 -8.77 43.25 -15.89
CA GLU A 129 -9.77 44.26 -16.23
C GLU A 129 -10.89 43.55 -16.98
N LEU A 130 -11.89 43.09 -16.22
CA LEU A 130 -13.06 42.46 -16.79
C LEU A 130 -13.89 43.55 -17.48
N LYS A 131 -14.17 43.34 -18.77
CA LYS A 131 -15.13 44.14 -19.52
C LYS A 131 -16.51 44.08 -18.83
N ASP A 132 -17.32 45.11 -19.03
CA ASP A 132 -18.69 45.13 -18.50
C ASP A 132 -19.58 44.04 -19.14
N SER A 133 -19.20 43.55 -20.32
CA SER A 133 -19.82 42.39 -20.96
C SER A 133 -18.77 41.59 -21.74
N PHE A 134 -18.82 40.26 -21.66
CA PHE A 134 -17.96 39.39 -22.45
C PHE A 134 -18.58 38.02 -22.69
N TYR A 135 -18.10 37.34 -23.74
CA TYR A 135 -18.43 35.94 -24.02
C TYR A 135 -17.31 35.04 -23.53
N PHE A 136 -17.69 33.85 -23.08
CA PHE A 136 -16.75 32.83 -22.64
C PHE A 136 -17.28 31.45 -22.97
N THR A 137 -16.40 30.45 -22.91
CA THR A 137 -16.77 29.05 -23.07
C THR A 137 -16.49 28.27 -21.80
N THR A 138 -17.46 27.45 -21.40
CA THR A 138 -17.35 26.46 -20.33
C THR A 138 -17.72 25.11 -20.89
N LYS A 139 -16.81 24.12 -20.85
CA LYS A 139 -17.11 22.75 -21.29
C LYS A 139 -17.88 22.71 -22.63
N GLU A 140 -17.39 23.47 -23.61
CA GLU A 140 -17.93 23.59 -24.97
C GLU A 140 -19.23 24.42 -25.15
N VAL A 141 -19.79 24.98 -24.09
CA VAL A 141 -20.97 25.87 -24.17
C VAL A 141 -20.53 27.33 -24.20
N LYS A 142 -20.99 28.09 -25.20
CA LYS A 142 -20.80 29.54 -25.28
C LYS A 142 -21.78 30.25 -24.36
N CYS A 143 -21.27 31.00 -23.39
CA CYS A 143 -22.01 31.74 -22.39
C CYS A 143 -21.73 33.24 -22.52
N LYS A 144 -22.63 34.07 -22.00
CA LYS A 144 -22.45 35.53 -21.91
C LYS A 144 -22.48 35.96 -20.45
N ALA A 145 -21.52 36.80 -20.04
CA ALA A 145 -21.49 37.43 -18.73
C ALA A 145 -21.71 38.93 -18.89
N ASP A 146 -22.68 39.49 -18.15
CA ASP A 146 -22.98 40.93 -18.09
C ASP A 146 -22.84 41.43 -16.66
N LYS A 147 -22.06 42.50 -16.45
CA LYS A 147 -21.81 43.09 -15.14
C LYS A 147 -23.06 43.84 -14.64
N CYS A 148 -23.47 43.57 -13.42
CA CYS A 148 -24.57 44.23 -12.73
C CYS A 148 -24.11 44.57 -11.31
N GLY A 149 -23.65 45.81 -11.10
CA GLY A 149 -23.08 46.25 -9.82
C GLY A 149 -21.82 45.45 -9.44
N ASN A 150 -21.91 44.70 -8.34
CA ASN A 150 -20.79 43.94 -7.76
C ASN A 150 -20.76 42.46 -8.21
N PHE A 151 -21.53 42.09 -9.22
CA PHE A 151 -21.60 40.72 -9.72
C PHE A 151 -21.76 40.70 -11.25
N TYR A 152 -21.53 39.53 -11.83
CA TYR A 152 -21.86 39.21 -13.21
C TYR A 152 -23.08 38.29 -13.26
N ILE A 153 -23.99 38.58 -14.18
CA ILE A 153 -25.08 37.70 -14.56
C ILE A 153 -24.63 36.90 -15.77
N VAL A 154 -24.56 35.58 -15.62
CA VAL A 154 -24.23 34.64 -16.68
C VAL A 154 -25.51 34.09 -17.29
N THR A 155 -25.64 34.25 -18.60
CA THR A 155 -26.71 33.64 -19.39
C THR A 155 -26.16 32.48 -20.20
N THR A 156 -26.78 31.31 -20.04
CA THR A 156 -26.47 30.11 -20.82
C THR A 156 -27.51 29.92 -21.93
N PRO A 157 -27.14 29.43 -23.13
CA PRO A 157 -28.09 29.25 -24.23
C PRO A 157 -29.00 28.02 -24.05
N ILE A 158 -28.60 27.06 -23.21
CA ILE A 158 -29.30 25.78 -23.01
C ILE A 158 -30.46 25.94 -22.02
N SER A 159 -30.35 26.92 -21.13
CA SER A 159 -31.30 27.10 -20.05
C SER A 159 -31.47 28.60 -19.86
N TYR A 160 -32.69 29.13 -19.98
CA TYR A 160 -32.99 30.56 -19.75
C TYR A 160 -32.76 31.00 -18.30
N TRP A 161 -32.03 30.22 -17.51
CA TRP A 161 -31.63 30.49 -16.16
C TRP A 161 -30.39 31.38 -16.16
N GLN A 162 -30.48 32.43 -15.37
CA GLN A 162 -29.39 33.36 -15.12
C GLN A 162 -28.70 32.94 -13.82
N LEU A 163 -27.37 32.79 -13.87
CA LEU A 163 -26.55 32.50 -12.70
C LEU A 163 -25.76 33.74 -12.31
N GLN A 164 -25.70 34.02 -11.01
CA GLN A 164 -25.00 35.17 -10.47
C GLN A 164 -23.63 34.74 -9.91
N TYR A 165 -22.57 35.46 -10.31
CA TYR A 165 -21.21 35.25 -9.82
C TYR A 165 -20.63 36.57 -9.31
N SER A 166 -19.96 36.55 -8.17
CA SER A 166 -19.16 37.70 -7.71
C SER A 166 -18.00 37.98 -8.67
N ILE A 167 -17.49 39.22 -8.64
CA ILE A 167 -16.34 39.62 -9.48
C ILE A 167 -15.12 38.73 -9.18
N GLU A 168 -14.91 38.38 -7.91
CA GLU A 168 -13.83 37.51 -7.45
C GLU A 168 -13.97 36.10 -8.04
N GLN A 169 -15.17 35.50 -7.99
CA GLN A 169 -15.44 34.20 -8.59
C GLN A 169 -15.20 34.19 -10.10
N VAL A 170 -15.60 35.25 -10.81
CA VAL A 170 -15.36 35.34 -12.25
C VAL A 170 -13.86 35.40 -12.57
N LYS A 171 -13.09 36.19 -11.80
CA LYS A 171 -11.63 36.26 -11.96
C LYS A 171 -10.97 34.92 -11.69
N GLU A 172 -11.40 34.24 -10.64
CA GLU A 172 -10.92 32.90 -10.30
C GLU A 172 -11.18 31.92 -11.44
N MET A 173 -12.42 31.83 -11.93
CA MET A 173 -12.83 30.93 -13.02
C MET A 173 -12.05 31.17 -14.33
N ILE A 174 -11.72 32.41 -14.63
CA ILE A 174 -10.89 32.76 -15.80
C ILE A 174 -9.43 32.37 -15.53
N SER A 175 -8.91 32.66 -14.33
CA SER A 175 -7.51 32.37 -13.97
C SER A 175 -7.20 30.88 -13.90
N THR A 176 -8.16 30.05 -13.47
CA THR A 176 -8.04 28.59 -13.43
C THR A 176 -8.25 27.95 -14.80
N GLY A 177 -8.65 28.73 -15.81
CA GLY A 177 -8.92 28.26 -17.17
C GLY A 177 -10.25 27.53 -17.34
N GLU A 178 -11.10 27.50 -16.31
CA GLU A 178 -12.46 26.96 -16.40
C GLU A 178 -13.32 27.76 -17.37
N TRP A 179 -13.14 29.09 -17.38
CA TRP A 179 -13.79 30.01 -18.31
C TRP A 179 -12.78 30.54 -19.31
N LYS A 180 -12.93 30.15 -20.58
CA LYS A 180 -12.11 30.68 -21.66
C LYS A 180 -12.85 31.84 -22.32
N VAL A 181 -12.43 33.07 -22.03
CA VAL A 181 -12.96 34.28 -22.67
C VAL A 181 -12.69 34.19 -24.18
N ILE A 182 -13.70 34.50 -24.98
CA ILE A 182 -13.61 34.51 -26.44
C ILE A 182 -13.91 35.93 -26.94
N ASP A 183 -13.10 36.40 -27.89
CA ASP A 183 -13.39 37.63 -28.60
C ASP A 183 -14.58 37.41 -29.57
N GLN A 184 -15.39 38.45 -29.75
CA GLN A 184 -16.56 38.43 -30.64
C GLN A 184 -16.16 38.31 -32.11
#